data_AF-A0AAV9PW55-F1
#
_entry.id   AF-A0AAV9PW55-F1
#
_cell.length_a   1.000
_cell.length_b   1.000
_cell.length_c   1.000
_cell.angle_alpha   90.00
_cell.angle_beta   90.00
_cell.angle_gamma   90.00
#
_symmetry.space_group_name_H-M   'P 1'
#
loop_
_entity.id
_entity.type
_entity.pdbx_description
1 polymer ?
#
loop_
_entity_poly.entity_id
_entity_poly.type
_entity_poly.pdbx_seq_one_letter_code
_entity_poly.pdbx_strand_id
1 'polypeptide(L)'
;MSNRDATVSGPSSRASSVEEPDNGAGKAASSSKKSSKTSKPRLTASQKNFNHKDAENKRRTAIRERFTELSQMVPGAMGQEKSEQVMLNKTTEYLKEMLEEQRRLEAIAVQQGIPIDDAGQLKDDDLGGPKWKPRNMKHYEASKLRRGDGSEQNAEDEDD
;
A
#
# COMPACT_ATOMS: atom_id res chain seq x y z
N MET A 1 8.79 34.90 -46.73
CA MET A 1 9.98 34.68 -45.89
C MET A 1 9.58 33.77 -44.75
N SER A 2 10.25 32.64 -44.68
CA SER A 2 10.14 31.62 -43.63
C SER A 2 10.38 32.20 -42.24
N ASN A 3 9.70 31.67 -41.21
CA ASN A 3 10.35 30.84 -40.20
C ASN A 3 9.32 30.18 -39.28
N ARG A 4 9.41 28.84 -39.23
CA ARG A 4 8.94 28.01 -38.13
C ARG A 4 9.89 28.24 -36.97
N ASP A 5 9.38 28.29 -35.74
CA ASP A 5 10.16 27.74 -34.62
C ASP A 5 9.23 27.10 -33.59
N ALA A 6 9.68 25.93 -33.14
CA ALA A 6 8.96 24.99 -32.34
C ALA A 6 9.74 24.85 -31.04
N THR A 7 9.12 25.20 -29.90
CA THR A 7 9.65 24.85 -28.59
C THR A 7 8.68 23.93 -27.87
N VAL A 8 8.96 22.64 -28.05
CA VAL A 8 8.65 21.55 -27.12
C VAL A 8 9.30 21.87 -25.76
N SER A 9 8.57 21.68 -24.68
CA SER A 9 9.15 21.51 -23.34
C SER A 9 8.29 20.52 -22.57
N GLY A 10 8.84 19.32 -22.38
CA GLY A 10 8.20 18.16 -21.77
C GLY A 10 8.03 18.27 -20.24
N PRO A 11 7.46 17.21 -19.62
CA PRO A 11 6.99 17.24 -18.25
C PRO A 11 8.14 17.22 -17.24
N SER A 12 8.18 18.23 -16.36
CA SER A 12 9.16 18.32 -15.28
C SER A 12 8.99 17.14 -14.31
N SER A 13 10.01 16.31 -14.29
CA SER A 13 10.17 15.12 -13.47
C SER A 13 10.01 15.42 -11.98
N ARG A 14 9.24 14.53 -11.37
CA ARG A 14 9.11 14.27 -9.93
C ARG A 14 10.50 14.02 -9.31
N ALA A 15 11.05 15.01 -8.62
CA ALA A 15 12.11 14.79 -7.64
C ALA A 15 11.52 14.98 -6.23
N SER A 16 11.20 13.86 -5.60
CA SER A 16 10.83 13.78 -4.18
C SER A 16 12.12 13.72 -3.38
N SER A 17 12.55 14.84 -2.79
CA SER A 17 13.66 14.85 -1.83
C SER A 17 13.09 14.50 -0.46
N VAL A 18 13.42 13.31 0.01
CA VAL A 18 13.13 12.81 1.36
C VAL A 18 14.28 13.33 2.24
N GLU A 19 13.99 14.19 3.20
CA GLU A 19 14.96 14.66 4.19
C GLU A 19 14.50 14.19 5.57
N GLU A 20 15.21 13.22 6.10
CA GLU A 20 15.20 12.74 7.50
C GLU A 20 15.72 13.84 8.45
N PRO A 21 15.18 14.01 9.67
CA PRO A 21 15.81 14.85 10.68
C PRO A 21 16.78 14.05 11.56
N ASP A 22 18.09 14.30 11.38
CA ASP A 22 19.15 13.94 12.33
C ASP A 22 19.15 14.90 13.54
N ASN A 23 19.24 14.32 14.73
CA ASN A 23 19.11 14.98 16.02
C ASN A 23 20.49 15.09 16.68
N GLY A 24 21.09 16.28 16.62
CA GLY A 24 22.39 16.57 17.24
C GLY A 24 22.41 17.94 17.93
N ALA A 25 22.43 17.93 19.26
CA ALA A 25 22.60 19.12 20.10
C ALA A 25 24.06 19.63 20.09
N GLY A 26 24.28 20.95 19.96
CA GLY A 26 25.61 21.56 20.17
C GLY A 26 25.77 23.04 19.78
N LYS A 27 25.56 23.93 20.77
CA LYS A 27 26.07 25.31 20.99
C LYS A 27 26.58 26.22 19.84
N ALA A 28 25.84 27.33 19.67
CA ALA A 28 26.17 28.76 19.46
C ALA A 28 27.57 29.22 18.92
N ALA A 29 27.53 30.01 17.83
CA ALA A 29 28.23 31.31 17.71
C ALA A 29 27.65 32.14 16.55
N SER A 30 27.46 33.44 16.79
CA SER A 30 26.83 34.44 15.92
C SER A 30 27.75 34.96 14.80
N SER A 31 27.22 35.14 13.58
CA SER A 31 27.53 36.35 12.79
C SER A 31 26.49 36.58 11.68
N SER A 32 25.94 37.78 11.69
CA SER A 32 24.92 38.30 10.80
C SER A 32 25.51 38.74 9.46
N LYS A 33 25.02 38.17 8.35
CA LYS A 33 25.03 38.82 7.02
C LYS A 33 23.77 38.45 6.25
N LYS A 34 23.10 39.50 5.79
CA LYS A 34 21.71 39.57 5.33
C LYS A 34 21.68 39.63 3.81
N SER A 35 21.06 38.65 3.15
CA SER A 35 20.46 38.84 1.81
C SER A 35 19.49 37.69 1.45
N SER A 36 18.20 37.99 1.62
CA SER A 36 17.12 37.66 0.69
C SER A 36 16.89 36.21 0.27
N LYS A 37 16.88 35.27 1.21
CA LYS A 37 15.96 34.14 1.06
C LYS A 37 14.66 34.58 1.70
N THR A 38 13.62 34.79 0.90
CA THR A 38 12.24 34.96 1.37
C THR A 38 11.93 33.77 2.27
N SER A 39 12.18 33.93 3.57
CA SER A 39 11.94 32.90 4.57
C SER A 39 10.44 32.71 4.58
N LYS A 40 9.98 31.64 3.93
CA LYS A 40 8.57 31.26 3.89
C LYS A 40 8.03 31.42 5.32
N PRO A 41 6.98 32.23 5.52
CA PRO A 41 6.48 32.50 6.87
C PRO A 41 6.21 31.16 7.56
N ARG A 42 6.66 31.03 8.82
CA ARG A 42 6.37 29.84 9.61
C ARG A 42 4.85 29.69 9.66
N LEU A 43 4.36 28.53 9.22
CA LEU A 43 2.95 28.23 9.13
C LEU A 43 2.26 28.48 10.48
N THR A 44 1.17 29.26 10.48
CA THR A 44 0.41 29.54 11.71
C THR A 44 -0.24 28.26 12.24
N ALA A 45 -0.62 28.21 13.52
CA ALA A 45 -1.29 27.02 14.09
C ALA A 45 -2.58 26.67 13.33
N SER A 46 -3.36 27.68 12.93
CA SER A 46 -4.55 27.53 12.10
C SER A 46 -4.21 26.93 10.72
N GLN A 47 -3.18 27.46 10.05
CA GLN A 47 -2.77 26.99 8.74
C GLN A 47 -2.16 25.57 8.78
N LYS A 48 -1.48 25.20 9.87
CA LYS A 48 -1.05 23.80 10.11
C LYS A 48 -2.23 22.85 10.22
N ASN A 49 -3.26 23.23 10.98
CA ASN A 49 -4.45 22.42 11.15
C ASN A 49 -5.18 22.22 9.80
N PHE A 50 -5.36 23.31 9.04
CA PHE A 50 -5.94 23.25 7.69
C PHE A 50 -5.14 22.34 6.76
N ASN A 51 -3.81 22.54 6.66
CA ASN A 51 -2.97 21.69 5.81
C ASN A 51 -2.96 20.22 6.23
N HIS A 52 -3.03 19.93 7.53
CA HIS A 52 -3.14 18.56 8.02
C HIS A 52 -4.46 17.90 7.58
N LYS A 53 -5.58 18.61 7.70
CA LYS A 53 -6.89 18.14 7.24
C LYS A 53 -6.92 17.93 5.73
N ASP A 54 -6.36 18.87 4.98
CA ASP A 54 -6.30 18.79 3.51
C ASP A 54 -5.43 17.62 3.03
N ALA A 55 -4.22 17.48 3.60
CA ALA A 55 -3.31 16.38 3.27
C ALA A 55 -3.94 15.01 3.58
N GLU A 56 -4.64 14.89 4.71
CA GLU A 56 -5.33 13.65 5.08
C GLU A 56 -6.54 13.36 4.18
N ASN A 57 -7.33 14.38 3.83
CA ASN A 57 -8.42 14.22 2.85
C ASN A 57 -7.89 13.76 1.50
N LYS A 58 -6.82 14.38 1.02
CA LYS A 58 -6.15 13.96 -0.22
C LYS A 58 -5.65 12.53 -0.16
N ARG A 59 -5.02 12.13 0.95
CA ARG A 59 -4.58 10.75 1.19
C ARG A 59 -5.76 9.78 1.11
N ARG A 60 -6.88 10.09 1.77
CA ARG A 60 -8.08 9.24 1.76
C ARG A 60 -8.71 9.14 0.37
N THR A 61 -8.79 10.25 -0.37
CA THR A 61 -9.31 10.24 -1.74
C THR A 61 -8.45 9.37 -2.65
N ALA A 62 -7.13 9.52 -2.58
CA ALA A 62 -6.21 8.68 -3.36
C ALA A 62 -6.36 7.18 -3.03
N ILE A 63 -6.58 6.82 -1.77
CA ILE A 63 -6.84 5.42 -1.39
C ILE A 63 -8.13 4.92 -2.05
N ARG A 64 -9.23 5.70 -1.97
CA ARG A 64 -10.52 5.29 -2.57
C ARG A 64 -10.43 5.12 -4.08
N GLU A 65 -9.72 6.01 -4.76
CA GLU A 65 -9.48 5.90 -6.21
C GLU A 65 -8.82 4.56 -6.56
N ARG A 66 -7.83 4.11 -5.77
CA ARG A 66 -7.21 2.78 -5.96
C ARG A 66 -8.17 1.62 -5.72
N PHE A 67 -9.10 1.74 -4.76
CA PHE A 67 -10.13 0.71 -4.56
C PHE A 67 -11.11 0.66 -5.74
N THR A 68 -11.42 1.81 -6.36
CA THR A 68 -12.24 1.88 -7.59
C THR A 68 -11.53 1.30 -8.81
N GLU A 69 -10.21 1.48 -8.93
CA GLU A 69 -9.42 0.81 -9.98
C GLU A 69 -9.41 -0.71 -9.77
N LEU A 70 -9.24 -1.15 -8.52
CA LEU A 70 -9.19 -2.57 -8.18
C LEU A 70 -10.53 -3.28 -8.41
N SER A 71 -11.66 -2.62 -8.17
CA SER A 71 -13.00 -3.20 -8.43
C SER A 71 -13.27 -3.46 -9.91
N GLN A 72 -12.55 -2.81 -10.82
CA GLN A 72 -12.63 -3.03 -12.26
C GLN A 72 -11.75 -4.21 -12.72
N MET A 73 -10.65 -4.50 -12.00
CA MET A 73 -9.73 -5.59 -12.34
C MET A 73 -10.18 -6.94 -11.79
N VAL A 74 -10.82 -6.96 -10.61
CA VAL A 74 -11.22 -8.20 -9.93
C VAL A 74 -12.63 -8.61 -10.37
N PRO A 75 -12.81 -9.78 -11.00
CA PRO A 75 -14.12 -10.29 -11.38
C PRO A 75 -15.07 -10.36 -10.17
N GLY A 76 -16.30 -9.89 -10.35
CA GLY A 76 -17.32 -9.92 -9.29
C GLY A 76 -17.11 -8.91 -8.13
N ALA A 77 -16.14 -8.01 -8.22
CA ALA A 77 -15.89 -6.95 -7.23
C ALA A 77 -16.50 -5.58 -7.60
N MET A 78 -17.10 -5.44 -8.77
CA MET A 78 -17.74 -4.18 -9.20
C MET A 78 -18.80 -3.72 -8.18
N GLY A 79 -18.77 -2.43 -7.83
CA GLY A 79 -19.69 -1.82 -6.86
C GLY A 79 -19.34 -2.11 -5.40
N GLN A 80 -18.26 -2.85 -5.11
CA GLN A 80 -17.78 -3.11 -3.75
C GLN A 80 -16.66 -2.17 -3.30
N GLU A 81 -16.38 -1.09 -4.04
CA GLU A 81 -15.30 -0.14 -3.71
C GLU A 81 -15.45 0.56 -2.35
N LYS A 82 -16.65 0.56 -1.76
CA LYS A 82 -16.92 1.13 -0.43
C LYS A 82 -16.67 0.15 0.72
N SER A 83 -16.66 -1.15 0.43
CA SER A 83 -16.50 -2.21 1.44
C SER A 83 -15.07 -2.73 1.38
N GLU A 84 -14.17 -2.06 2.11
CA GLU A 84 -12.73 -2.35 2.04
C GLU A 84 -12.41 -3.83 2.32
N GLN A 85 -13.04 -4.40 3.36
CA GLN A 85 -12.85 -5.80 3.74
C GLN A 85 -13.31 -6.78 2.64
N VAL A 86 -14.48 -6.54 2.04
CA VAL A 86 -15.03 -7.44 1.01
C VAL A 86 -14.17 -7.37 -0.24
N MET A 87 -13.74 -6.17 -0.63
CA MET A 87 -12.89 -5.95 -1.79
C MET A 87 -11.54 -6.69 -1.64
N LEU A 88 -10.88 -6.54 -0.49
CA LEU A 88 -9.59 -7.21 -0.22
C LEU A 88 -9.71 -8.74 -0.17
N ASN A 89 -10.79 -9.27 0.41
CA ASN A 89 -11.04 -10.71 0.44
C ASN A 89 -11.22 -11.27 -0.98
N LYS A 90 -12.11 -10.67 -1.78
CA LYS A 90 -12.34 -11.07 -3.18
C LYS A 90 -11.07 -10.99 -4.02
N THR A 91 -10.28 -9.93 -3.82
CA THR A 91 -9.00 -9.78 -4.52
C THR A 91 -8.05 -10.92 -4.17
N THR A 92 -7.96 -11.28 -2.90
CA THR A 92 -7.08 -12.37 -2.44
C THR A 92 -7.54 -13.72 -2.98
N GLU A 93 -8.84 -13.98 -3.02
CA GLU A 93 -9.43 -15.18 -3.63
C GLU A 93 -9.09 -15.26 -5.13
N TYR A 94 -9.33 -14.18 -5.88
CA TYR A 94 -9.02 -14.13 -7.30
C TYR A 94 -7.53 -14.34 -7.59
N LEU A 95 -6.63 -13.76 -6.78
CA LEU A 95 -5.18 -14.00 -6.93
C LEU A 95 -4.81 -15.47 -6.73
N LYS A 96 -5.45 -16.17 -5.79
CA LYS A 96 -5.21 -17.62 -5.60
C LYS A 96 -5.67 -18.42 -6.81
N GLU A 97 -6.86 -18.12 -7.33
CA GLU A 97 -7.39 -18.78 -8.54
C GLU A 97 -6.47 -18.58 -9.75
N MET A 98 -5.93 -17.37 -9.93
CA MET A 98 -4.97 -17.08 -11.01
C MET A 98 -3.66 -17.87 -10.88
N LEU A 99 -3.14 -18.04 -9.67
CA LEU A 99 -1.94 -18.85 -9.42
C LEU A 99 -2.20 -20.35 -9.66
N GLU A 100 -3.37 -20.85 -9.26
CA GLU A 100 -3.78 -22.23 -9.52
C GLU A 100 -3.97 -22.49 -11.02
N GLU A 101 -4.61 -21.57 -11.74
CA GLU A 101 -4.79 -21.68 -13.19
C GLU A 101 -3.45 -21.60 -13.92
N GLN A 102 -2.53 -20.73 -13.50
CA GLN A 102 -1.18 -20.70 -14.06
C GLN A 102 -0.49 -22.06 -13.93
N ARG A 103 -0.50 -22.68 -12.75
CA ARG A 103 0.07 -24.03 -12.54
C ARG A 103 -0.60 -25.09 -13.41
N ARG A 104 -1.93 -25.01 -13.56
CA ARG A 104 -2.68 -25.92 -14.42
C ARG A 104 -2.24 -25.80 -15.88
N LEU A 105 -2.12 -24.57 -16.38
CA LEU A 105 -1.67 -24.30 -17.74
C LEU A 105 -0.23 -24.76 -17.97
N GLU A 106 0.65 -24.55 -17.00
CA GLU A 106 2.03 -25.05 -17.02
C GLU A 106 2.05 -26.59 -17.12
N ALA A 107 1.25 -27.29 -16.32
CA ALA A 107 1.16 -28.75 -16.38
C ALA A 107 0.65 -29.26 -17.74
N ILE A 108 -0.34 -28.58 -18.34
CA ILE A 108 -0.84 -28.91 -19.69
C ILE A 108 0.24 -28.69 -20.74
N ALA A 109 0.96 -27.58 -20.69
CA ALA A 109 2.04 -27.28 -21.63
C ALA A 109 3.18 -28.31 -21.52
N VAL A 110 3.56 -28.72 -20.31
CA VAL A 110 4.54 -29.82 -20.10
C VAL A 110 4.03 -31.13 -20.72
N GLN A 111 2.76 -31.48 -20.52
CA GLN A 111 2.17 -32.68 -21.13
C GLN A 111 2.19 -32.64 -22.66
N GLN A 112 2.05 -31.44 -23.24
CA GLN A 112 2.10 -31.22 -24.69
C GLN A 112 3.53 -31.04 -25.23
N GLY A 113 4.55 -31.04 -24.36
CA GLY A 113 5.95 -30.82 -24.74
C GLY A 113 6.28 -29.38 -25.15
N ILE A 114 5.46 -28.41 -24.74
CA ILE A 114 5.70 -26.99 -24.98
C ILE A 114 6.73 -26.50 -23.94
N PRO A 115 7.89 -25.94 -24.38
CA PRO A 115 8.88 -25.44 -23.45
C PRO A 115 8.38 -24.19 -22.75
N ILE A 116 8.46 -24.18 -21.41
CA ILE A 116 8.14 -23.02 -20.56
C ILE A 116 9.45 -22.51 -19.98
N ASP A 117 9.70 -21.20 -20.06
CA ASP A 117 10.86 -20.57 -19.44
C ASP A 117 10.83 -20.73 -17.91
N ASP A 118 11.91 -21.27 -17.34
CA ASP A 118 12.07 -21.50 -15.89
C ASP A 118 11.98 -20.20 -15.08
N ALA A 119 12.24 -19.03 -15.70
CA ALA A 119 12.09 -17.74 -15.03
C ALA A 119 10.63 -17.35 -14.77
N GLY A 120 9.69 -17.90 -15.54
CA GLY A 120 8.25 -17.65 -15.43
C GLY A 120 7.47 -18.73 -14.68
N GLN A 121 8.10 -19.89 -14.42
CA GLN A 121 7.45 -21.00 -13.72
C GLN A 121 7.22 -20.66 -12.25
N LEU A 122 5.98 -20.86 -11.80
CA LEU A 122 5.62 -20.60 -10.41
C LEU A 122 6.20 -21.70 -9.51
N LYS A 123 7.21 -21.37 -8.70
CA LYS A 123 7.80 -22.35 -7.77
C LYS A 123 6.87 -22.62 -6.60
N ASP A 124 7.07 -23.78 -5.97
CA ASP A 124 6.34 -24.15 -4.74
C ASP A 124 6.58 -23.17 -3.58
N ASP A 125 7.72 -22.47 -3.59
CA ASP A 125 8.09 -21.48 -2.58
C ASP A 125 7.53 -20.08 -2.89
N ASP A 126 7.04 -19.85 -4.11
CA ASP A 126 6.52 -18.56 -4.56
C ASP A 126 5.02 -18.41 -4.22
N LEU A 127 4.68 -17.26 -3.66
CA LEU A 127 3.32 -16.71 -3.49
C LEU A 127 2.24 -17.72 -3.00
N GLY A 128 2.50 -18.47 -1.93
CA GLY A 128 1.44 -19.27 -1.30
C GLY A 128 1.31 -20.71 -1.82
N GLY A 129 2.36 -21.29 -2.39
CA GLY A 129 2.38 -22.72 -2.71
C GLY A 129 2.08 -23.63 -1.50
N PRO A 130 1.89 -24.95 -1.72
CA PRO A 130 1.44 -25.87 -0.66
C PRO A 130 2.32 -25.91 0.60
N LYS A 131 3.59 -25.51 0.46
CA LYS A 131 4.57 -25.44 1.54
C LYS A 131 4.76 -24.03 2.11
N TRP A 132 4.10 -23.02 1.55
CA TRP A 132 4.17 -21.65 2.02
C TRP A 132 3.62 -21.56 3.44
N LYS A 133 4.46 -21.07 4.36
CA LYS A 133 4.08 -20.86 5.76
C LYS A 133 4.00 -19.37 6.03
N PRO A 134 2.91 -18.88 6.64
CA PRO A 134 2.77 -17.47 6.93
C PRO A 134 3.81 -17.04 7.96
N ARG A 135 4.75 -16.19 7.55
CA ARG A 135 5.75 -15.59 8.43
C ARG A 135 5.00 -14.69 9.43
N ASN A 136 5.32 -14.81 10.72
CA ASN A 136 4.77 -14.03 11.83
C ASN A 136 3.36 -14.39 12.32
N MET A 137 2.74 -15.49 11.87
CA MET A 137 1.43 -15.92 12.42
C MET A 137 1.48 -16.43 13.85
N LYS A 138 2.62 -16.96 14.31
CA LYS A 138 2.75 -17.51 15.67
C LYS A 138 2.35 -16.52 16.77
N HIS A 139 2.74 -15.25 16.63
CA HIS A 139 2.37 -14.21 17.59
C HIS A 139 0.89 -13.83 17.51
N TYR A 140 0.32 -13.79 16.30
CA TYR A 140 -1.10 -13.54 16.09
C TYR A 140 -1.95 -14.66 16.71
N GLU A 141 -1.61 -15.92 16.43
CA GLU A 141 -2.28 -17.09 17.00
C GLU A 141 -2.18 -17.14 18.53
N ALA A 142 -0.99 -16.91 19.09
CA ALA A 142 -0.79 -16.82 20.53
C ALA A 142 -1.62 -15.69 21.16
N SER A 143 -1.69 -14.53 20.51
CA SER A 143 -2.52 -13.41 20.98
C SER A 143 -4.03 -13.71 20.88
N LYS A 144 -4.45 -14.49 19.89
CA LYS A 144 -5.85 -14.92 19.71
C LYS A 144 -6.26 -15.93 20.78
N LEU A 145 -5.41 -16.92 21.08
CA LEU A 145 -5.61 -17.86 22.19
C LEU A 145 -5.79 -17.13 23.52
N ARG A 146 -4.96 -16.11 23.80
CA ARG A 146 -5.11 -15.26 25.00
C ARG A 146 -6.37 -14.39 25.03
N ARG A 147 -6.98 -14.11 23.88
CA ARG A 147 -8.21 -13.32 23.78
C ARG A 147 -9.48 -14.17 23.84
N GLY A 148 -9.41 -15.46 23.48
CA GLY A 148 -10.54 -16.40 23.60
C GLY A 148 -10.82 -16.83 25.04
N ASP A 149 -9.79 -16.86 25.88
CA ASP A 149 -9.87 -17.24 27.31
C ASP A 149 -10.57 -16.19 28.20
N GLY A 150 -10.76 -14.96 27.69
CA GLY A 150 -11.34 -13.84 28.46
C GLY A 150 -12.83 -13.57 28.20
N SER A 151 -13.47 -14.28 27.25
CA SER A 151 -14.88 -14.05 26.89
C SER A 151 -15.87 -15.03 27.53
N GLU A 152 -15.39 -16.06 28.23
CA GLU A 152 -16.27 -17.08 28.87
C GLU A 152 -16.56 -16.82 30.36
N GLN A 153 -16.02 -15.76 30.98
CA GLN A 153 -16.17 -15.51 32.42
C GLN A 153 -17.17 -14.39 32.80
N ASN A 154 -18.05 -13.94 31.89
CA ASN A 154 -18.97 -12.83 32.20
C ASN A 154 -20.43 -13.10 31.80
N ALA A 155 -20.86 -14.36 31.83
CA ALA A 155 -22.23 -14.78 31.51
C ALA A 155 -22.91 -15.60 32.63
N GLU A 156 -22.34 -15.64 33.83
CA GLU A 156 -22.92 -16.32 35.00
C GLU A 156 -22.85 -15.37 36.20
N ASP A 157 -23.73 -14.37 36.28
CA ASP A 157 -24.08 -13.66 37.52
C ASP A 157 -25.22 -12.64 37.23
N GLU A 158 -26.38 -13.11 36.79
CA GLU A 158 -27.66 -12.39 36.93
C GLU A 158 -28.78 -13.44 37.10
N ASP A 159 -28.99 -13.92 38.33
CA ASP A 159 -30.25 -14.49 38.82
C ASP A 159 -30.19 -14.55 40.37
N ASP A 160 -30.63 -13.47 41.03
CA ASP A 160 -31.36 -13.50 42.32
C ASP A 160 -32.16 -12.18 42.51
#